data_AF-A0A6V6Z6S7-F1
#
_entry.id   AF-A0A6V6Z6S7-F1
#
_cell.length_a   1.000
_cell.length_b   1.000
_cell.length_c   1.000
_cell.angle_alpha   90.00
_cell.angle_beta   90.00
_cell.angle_gamma   90.00
#
_symmetry.space_group_name_H-M   'P 1'
#
loop_
_entity.id
_entity.type
_entity.pdbx_description
1 polymer ?
#
loop_
_entity_poly.entity_id
_entity_poly.type
_entity_poly.pdbx_seq_one_letter_code
_entity_poly.pdbx_strand_id
1 'polypeptide(L)' 'MNNLFRGLLAGYGAKKLGGGCFGTIIVFIILWFLLGQCS' A
#
# COMPACT_ATOMS: atom_id res chain seq x y z
N MET A 1 -5.05 12.73 1.28
CA MET A 1 -3.64 12.97 0.80
C MET A 1 -3.53 12.81 -0.71
N ASN A 2 -2.62 13.54 -1.38
CA ASN A 2 -2.36 13.41 -2.82
C ASN A 2 -2.16 11.94 -3.23
N ASN A 3 -2.92 11.48 -4.22
CA ASN A 3 -2.93 10.08 -4.68
C ASN A 3 -1.53 9.54 -5.02
N LEU A 4 -0.60 10.41 -5.43
CA LEU A 4 0.81 10.11 -5.68
C LEU A 4 1.55 9.63 -4.41
N PHE A 5 1.43 10.34 -3.29
CA PHE A 5 2.07 9.97 -2.03
C PHE A 5 1.43 8.72 -1.42
N ARG A 6 0.12 8.56 -1.57
CA ARG A 6 -0.60 7.36 -1.12
C ARG A 6 -0.09 6.11 -1.84
N GLY A 7 0.06 6.19 -3.16
CA GLY A 7 0.62 5.08 -3.95
C GLY A 7 2.07 4.78 -3.64
N LEU A 8 2.89 5.82 -3.41
CA LEU A 8 4.28 5.64 -3.06
C LEU A 8 4.43 4.94 -1.69
N LEU A 9 3.69 5.39 -0.67
CA LEU A 9 3.71 4.79 0.68
C LEU A 9 3.12 3.38 0.68
N ALA A 10 1.99 3.17 0.01
CA ALA A 10 1.37 1.85 -0.12
C ALA A 10 2.29 0.87 -0.88
N GLY A 11 2.93 1.34 -1.96
CA GLY A 11 3.90 0.56 -2.74
C GLY A 11 5.16 0.22 -1.96
N TYR A 12 5.70 1.19 -1.20
CA TYR A 12 6.89 0.97 -0.38
C TYR A 12 6.61 0.00 0.79
N GLY A 13 5.46 0.15 1.47
CA GLY A 13 5.03 -0.77 2.52
C GLY A 13 4.73 -2.18 1.99
N ALA A 14 4.06 -2.27 0.83
CA ALA A 14 3.80 -3.53 0.15
C ALA A 14 5.07 -4.27 -0.26
N LYS A 15 6.09 -3.56 -0.77
CA LYS A 15 7.36 -4.17 -1.16
C LYS A 15 8.15 -4.72 0.03
N LYS A 16 7.99 -4.12 1.22
CA LYS A 16 8.73 -4.52 2.43
C LYS A 16 8.03 -5.64 3.22
N LEU A 17 6.69 -5.70 3.19
CA LEU A 17 5.87 -6.67 3.92
C LEU A 17 5.31 -7.79 3.02
N GLY A 18 5.34 -7.62 1.70
CA GLY A 18 4.85 -8.57 0.71
C GLY A 18 5.87 -9.67 0.44
N GLY A 19 5.85 -10.72 1.24
CA GLY A 19 6.70 -11.92 1.07
C GLY A 19 6.36 -12.80 -0.15
N GLY A 20 5.90 -12.22 -1.26
CA GLY A 20 5.53 -12.92 -2.49
C GLY A 20 4.68 -12.08 -3.44
N CYS A 21 4.37 -12.61 -4.64
CA CYS A 21 3.59 -11.93 -5.67
C CYS A 21 2.19 -11.54 -5.17
N PHE A 22 1.44 -12.50 -4.62
CA PHE A 22 0.12 -12.25 -4.04
C PHE A 22 0.17 -11.45 -2.73
N GLY A 23 1.16 -11.73 -1.88
CA GLY A 23 1.33 -11.01 -0.61
C GLY A 23 1.53 -9.50 -0.83
N THR A 24 2.33 -9.13 -1.82
CA THR A 24 2.58 -7.72 -2.17
C THR A 24 1.31 -7.03 -2.64
N ILE A 25 0.49 -7.68 -3.48
CA ILE A 25 -0.76 -7.12 -4.00
C ILE A 25 -1.76 -6.91 -2.86
N ILE A 26 -1.92 -7.91 -1.98
CA ILE A 26 -2.84 -7.84 -0.85
C ILE A 26 -2.41 -6.74 0.12
N VAL A 27 -1.14 -6.68 0.49
CA VAL A 27 -0.60 -5.65 1.39
C VAL A 27 -0.73 -4.26 0.77
N PHE A 28 -0.53 -4.12 -0.54
CA PHE A 28 -0.72 -2.86 -1.25
C PHE A 28 -2.16 -2.37 -1.16
N ILE A 29 -3.14 -3.24 -1.42
CA ILE A 29 -4.57 -2.90 -1.32
C ILE A 29 -4.92 -2.51 0.11
N ILE A 30 -4.44 -3.26 1.11
CA ILE A 30 -4.70 -2.97 2.53
C ILE A 30 -4.11 -1.60 2.92
N LEU A 31 -2.83 -1.33 2.62
CA LEU A 31 -2.21 -0.03 2.92
C LEU A 31 -2.90 1.10 2.18
N TRP A 32 -3.29 0.89 0.91
CA TRP A 32 -3.99 1.88 0.11
C TRP A 32 -5.36 2.22 0.71
N PHE A 33 -6.09 1.22 1.20
CA PHE A 33 -7.39 1.41 1.86
C PHE A 33 -7.22 2.10 3.23
N LEU A 34 -6.21 1.70 4.01
CA LEU A 34 -5.92 2.30 5.33
C LEU A 34 -5.52 3.77 5.21
N LEU A 35 -4.62 4.12 4.28
CA LEU A 35 -4.27 5.53 4.01
C LEU A 35 -5.40 6.31 3.33
N GLY A 36 -6.33 5.61 2.66
CA GLY A 36 -7.54 6.21 2.09
C GLY A 36 -8.59 6.54 3.14
N GLN A 37 -8.66 5.77 4.23
CA GLN A 37 -9.55 6.00 5.37
C GLN A 37 -9.00 7.03 6.35
N CYS A 38 -7.67 7.12 6.52
CA CYS A 38 -7.02 8.13 7.34
C CYS A 38 -6.75 9.45 6.58
N SER A 39 -7.63 9.85 5.66
CA SER A 39 -7.51 11.11 4.91
C SER A 39 -8.33 12.25 5.51
#